data_AF-A0A559QUP6-F1
#
_entry.id   AF-A0A559QUP6-F1
#
_cell.length_a   1.000
_cell.length_b   1.000
_cell.length_c   1.000
_cell.angle_alpha   90.00
_cell.angle_beta   90.00
_cell.angle_gamma   90.00
#
_symmetry.space_group_name_H-M   'P 1'
#
loop_
_entity.id
_entity.type
_entity.pdbx_description
1 polymer ?
#
loop_
_entity_poly.entity_id
_entity_poly.type
_entity_poly.pdbx_seq_one_letter_code
_entity_poly.pdbx_strand_id
1 'polypeptide(L)'
;MNTNPYETPESNILEEKTEIEASFATLNFWRKFYLCFMWLSLAMGCAVFIYVGVSSDEVGMGLFTFIYLVIALALCVWTHNAVVKRKHNQLLVLTIINVFPFMNIIGALIMLSILRVTKKEHQQYKFVEGM
;
A
#
# COMPACT_ATOMS: atom_id res chain seq x y z
N MET A 1 38.71 16.97 39.73
CA MET A 1 37.25 16.74 39.77
C MET A 1 36.60 17.97 39.17
N ASN A 2 36.12 17.86 37.93
CA ASN A 2 35.47 18.94 37.22
C ASN A 2 33.98 18.88 37.60
N THR A 3 33.51 19.82 38.42
CA THR A 3 32.12 19.92 38.87
C THR A 3 31.46 21.07 38.13
N ASN A 4 31.14 20.87 36.85
CA ASN A 4 30.37 21.86 36.10
C ASN A 4 28.87 21.64 36.39
N PRO A 5 28.20 22.53 37.14
CA PRO A 5 26.78 22.37 37.49
C PRO A 5 25.82 22.64 36.32
N TYR A 6 26.37 23.02 35.15
CA TYR A 6 25.61 23.30 33.92
C TYR A 6 25.77 22.23 32.85
N GLU A 7 26.27 21.04 33.18
CA GLU A 7 26.12 19.89 32.28
C GLU A 7 24.63 19.55 32.20
N THR A 8 23.98 20.09 31.17
CA THR A 8 22.69 19.61 30.72
C THR A 8 22.81 18.10 30.52
N PRO A 9 21.95 17.27 31.12
CA PRO A 9 21.96 15.84 30.83
C PRO A 9 21.87 15.69 29.31
N GLU A 10 22.74 14.86 28.73
CA GLU A 10 22.65 14.48 27.33
C GLU A 10 21.21 14.10 27.10
N SER A 11 20.52 14.97 26.38
CA SER A 11 19.13 14.79 26.12
C SER A 11 19.05 13.54 25.24
N ASN A 12 18.67 12.41 25.82
CA ASN A 12 18.10 11.25 25.11
C ASN A 12 16.78 11.64 24.37
N ILE A 13 16.58 12.93 24.09
CA ILE A 13 15.62 13.44 23.13
C ILE A 13 16.13 12.92 21.79
N LEU A 14 15.23 12.28 21.05
CA LEU A 14 15.47 11.51 19.83
C LEU A 14 15.83 10.04 20.07
N GLU A 15 15.05 9.33 20.90
CA GLU A 15 14.47 8.10 20.34
C GLU A 15 13.77 8.49 19.04
N GLU A 16 14.53 8.29 17.97
CA GLU A 16 14.18 8.04 16.59
C GLU A 16 12.72 7.57 16.40
N LYS A 17 11.75 8.48 16.54
CA LYS A 17 10.39 8.30 16.02
C LYS A 17 10.36 8.70 14.54
N THR A 18 11.37 8.27 13.78
CA THR A 18 11.48 8.42 12.31
C THR A 18 10.64 7.37 11.58
N GLU A 19 10.01 6.45 12.30
CA GLU A 19 8.91 5.68 11.75
C GLU A 19 7.65 6.51 11.86
N ILE A 20 7.28 7.18 10.77
CA ILE A 20 5.89 7.58 10.51
C ILE A 20 5.03 6.44 11.05
N GLU A 21 4.19 6.67 12.06
CA GLU A 21 3.15 5.72 12.47
C GLU A 21 2.16 5.61 11.30
N ALA A 22 2.60 4.95 10.24
CA ALA A 22 1.91 4.68 9.00
C ALA A 22 0.94 3.54 9.28
N SER A 23 0.01 3.82 10.19
CA SER A 23 -1.08 2.97 10.58
C SER A 23 -2.30 3.33 9.75
N PHE A 24 -3.20 2.36 9.56
CA PHE A 24 -4.44 2.55 8.82
C PHE A 24 -5.25 3.76 9.35
N ALA A 25 -5.16 4.07 10.65
CA ALA A 25 -5.85 5.19 11.28
C ALA A 25 -5.49 6.55 10.67
N THR A 26 -4.21 6.80 10.36
CA THR A 26 -3.70 8.10 9.88
C THR A 26 -3.92 8.33 8.38
N LEU A 27 -4.52 7.35 7.69
CA LEU A 27 -4.72 7.37 6.25
C LEU A 27 -5.92 8.25 5.84
N ASN A 28 -5.75 9.03 4.77
CA ASN A 28 -6.83 9.83 4.18
C ASN A 28 -8.06 8.98 3.87
N PHE A 29 -9.26 9.55 4.09
CA PHE A 29 -10.54 8.89 3.84
C PHE A 29 -10.61 8.22 2.45
N TRP A 30 -10.14 8.92 1.41
CA TRP A 30 -10.09 8.39 0.04
C TRP A 30 -9.24 7.13 -0.13
N ARG A 31 -8.12 7.00 0.60
CA ARG A 31 -7.27 5.80 0.56
C ARG A 31 -7.96 4.62 1.25
N LYS A 32 -8.63 4.87 2.38
CA LYS A 32 -9.43 3.85 3.08
C LYS A 32 -10.60 3.37 2.22
N PHE A 33 -11.31 4.31 1.59
CA PHE A 33 -12.40 4.02 0.66
C PHE A 33 -11.92 3.18 -0.54
N TYR A 34 -10.80 3.56 -1.15
CA TYR A 34 -10.18 2.79 -2.23
C TYR A 34 -9.82 1.37 -1.79
N LEU A 35 -9.20 1.20 -0.61
CA LEU A 35 -8.86 -0.12 -0.09
C LEU A 35 -10.10 -0.98 0.16
N CYS A 36 -11.17 -0.40 0.70
CA CYS A 36 -12.44 -1.09 0.88
C CYS A 36 -13.00 -1.57 -0.47
N PHE A 37 -13.03 -0.67 -1.47
CA PHE A 37 -13.52 -1.01 -2.81
C PHE A 37 -12.66 -2.09 -3.49
N MET A 38 -11.33 -2.04 -3.32
CA MET A 38 -10.40 -3.05 -3.83
C MET A 38 -10.65 -4.43 -3.21
N TRP A 39 -10.90 -4.50 -1.90
CA TRP A 39 -11.21 -5.78 -1.24
C TRP A 39 -12.60 -6.30 -1.62
N LEU A 40 -13.59 -5.42 -1.77
CA LEU A 40 -14.91 -5.79 -2.26
C LEU A 40 -14.88 -6.30 -3.70
N SER A 41 -14.14 -5.63 -4.59
CA SER A 41 -14.00 -6.08 -5.98
C SER A 41 -13.25 -7.41 -6.07
N LEU A 42 -12.25 -7.62 -5.23
CA LEU A 42 -11.58 -8.92 -5.12
C LEU A 42 -12.56 -10.01 -4.65
N ALA A 43 -13.33 -9.77 -3.58
CA ALA A 43 -14.30 -10.74 -3.07
C ALA A 43 -15.35 -11.11 -4.13
N MET A 44 -15.87 -10.11 -4.84
CA MET A 44 -16.81 -10.32 -5.95
C MET A 44 -16.16 -11.11 -7.10
N GLY A 45 -14.93 -10.74 -7.48
CA GLY A 45 -14.16 -11.46 -8.50
C GLY A 45 -13.94 -12.92 -8.11
N CYS A 46 -13.53 -13.17 -6.87
CA CYS A 46 -13.36 -14.53 -6.35
C CYS A 46 -14.65 -15.35 -6.47
N ALA A 47 -15.79 -14.79 -6.06
CA ALA A 47 -17.07 -15.49 -6.16
C ALA A 47 -17.43 -15.86 -7.61
N VAL A 48 -17.23 -14.94 -8.56
CA VAL A 48 -17.50 -15.18 -9.99
C VAL A 48 -16.55 -16.24 -10.56
N PHE A 49 -15.25 -16.13 -10.30
CA PHE A 49 -14.26 -17.08 -10.83
C PHE A 49 -14.44 -18.47 -10.23
N ILE A 50 -14.77 -18.60 -8.93
CA ILE A 50 -15.10 -19.89 -8.32
C ILE A 50 -16.37 -20.47 -8.95
N TYR A 51 -17.42 -19.66 -9.13
CA TYR A 51 -18.65 -20.12 -9.77
C TYR A 51 -18.40 -20.66 -11.19
N VAL A 52 -17.62 -19.93 -11.99
CA VAL A 52 -17.24 -20.35 -13.35
C VAL A 52 -16.38 -21.61 -13.32
N GLY A 53 -15.36 -21.66 -12.45
CA GLY A 53 -14.44 -22.80 -12.35
C GLY A 53 -15.10 -24.08 -11.85
N VAL A 54 -16.13 -23.98 -11.01
CA VAL A 54 -16.93 -25.14 -10.56
C VAL A 54 -17.94 -25.58 -11.62
N SER A 55 -18.46 -24.64 -12.41
CA SER A 55 -19.45 -24.93 -13.46
C SER A 55 -18.82 -25.40 -14.78
N SER A 56 -17.49 -25.28 -14.93
CA SER A 56 -16.76 -25.71 -16.11
C SER A 56 -16.29 -27.15 -15.98
N ASP A 57 -16.63 -28.01 -16.94
CA ASP A 57 -16.16 -29.40 -17.01
C ASP A 57 -14.71 -29.53 -17.52
N GLU A 58 -14.06 -28.42 -17.84
CA GLU A 58 -12.68 -28.39 -18.30
C GLU A 58 -11.70 -28.51 -17.12
N VAL A 59 -10.95 -29.63 -17.07
CA VAL A 59 -9.94 -29.89 -16.03
C VAL A 59 -8.91 -28.75 -15.91
N GLY A 60 -8.61 -28.05 -17.00
CA GLY A 60 -7.69 -26.91 -17.01
C GLY A 60 -8.23 -25.64 -16.33
N MET A 61 -9.55 -25.45 -16.31
CA MET A 61 -10.18 -24.23 -15.79
C MET A 61 -10.10 -24.13 -14.26
N GLY A 62 -10.16 -25.26 -13.55
CA GLY A 62 -9.99 -25.30 -12.10
C GLY A 62 -8.60 -24.84 -11.66
N LEU A 63 -7.55 -25.36 -12.31
CA LEU A 63 -6.16 -25.00 -12.01
C LEU A 63 -5.84 -23.55 -12.39
N PHE A 64 -6.36 -23.08 -13.53
CA PHE A 64 -6.24 -21.68 -13.93
C PHE A 64 -6.91 -20.74 -12.92
N THR A 65 -8.14 -21.07 -12.51
CA THR A 65 -8.89 -20.32 -11.49
C THR A 65 -8.12 -20.24 -10.18
N PHE A 66 -7.56 -21.36 -9.70
CA PHE A 66 -6.77 -21.37 -8.48
C PHE A 66 -5.54 -20.46 -8.56
N ILE A 67 -4.75 -20.56 -9.64
CA ILE A 67 -3.56 -19.73 -9.83
C ILE A 67 -3.94 -18.24 -9.90
N TYR A 68 -5.00 -17.91 -10.64
CA TYR A 68 -5.50 -16.54 -10.75
C TYR A 68 -5.88 -15.96 -9.38
N LEU A 69 -6.62 -16.72 -8.56
CA LEU A 69 -7.04 -16.27 -7.22
C LEU A 69 -5.86 -16.01 -6.30
N VAL A 70 -4.85 -16.89 -6.31
CA VAL A 70 -3.64 -16.74 -5.49
C VAL A 70 -2.87 -15.47 -5.88
N ILE A 71 -2.68 -15.24 -7.19
CA ILE A 71 -2.00 -14.05 -7.69
C ILE A 71 -2.80 -12.77 -7.37
N ALA A 72 -4.11 -12.79 -7.57
CA ALA A 72 -4.99 -11.66 -7.28
C ALA A 72 -4.97 -11.28 -5.78
N LEU A 73 -5.01 -12.27 -4.89
CA LEU A 73 -4.87 -12.08 -3.45
C LEU A 73 -3.50 -11.49 -3.09
N ALA A 74 -2.42 -12.05 -3.62
CA ALA A 74 -1.07 -11.56 -3.37
C ALA A 74 -0.91 -10.08 -3.79
N LEU A 75 -1.43 -9.71 -4.97
CA LEU A 75 -1.41 -8.33 -5.46
C LEU A 75 -2.27 -7.39 -4.60
N CYS A 76 -3.44 -7.83 -4.13
CA CYS A 76 -4.28 -7.03 -3.23
C CYS A 76 -3.62 -6.80 -1.87
N VAL A 77 -3.01 -7.83 -1.28
CA VAL A 77 -2.27 -7.70 -0.02
C VAL A 77 -1.06 -6.78 -0.20
N TRP A 78 -0.33 -6.92 -1.31
CA TRP A 78 0.81 -6.05 -1.60
C TRP A 78 0.36 -4.60 -1.78
N THR A 79 -0.73 -4.36 -2.51
CA THR A 79 -1.31 -3.03 -2.70
C THR A 79 -1.76 -2.43 -1.37
N HIS A 80 -2.47 -3.20 -0.54
CA HIS A 80 -2.87 -2.77 0.80
C HIS A 80 -1.67 -2.33 1.63
N ASN A 81 -0.64 -3.16 1.71
CA ASN A 81 0.57 -2.85 2.46
C ASN A 81 1.31 -1.63 1.91
N ALA A 82 1.41 -1.49 0.58
CA ALA A 82 2.08 -0.35 -0.05
C ALA A 82 1.33 0.97 0.22
N VAL A 83 -0.01 0.94 0.21
CA VAL A 83 -0.87 2.10 0.47
C VAL A 83 -0.84 2.47 1.96
N VAL A 84 -0.97 1.50 2.88
CA VAL A 84 -0.97 1.74 4.34
C VAL A 84 0.39 2.22 4.82
N LYS A 85 1.47 1.54 4.43
CA LYS A 85 2.85 1.91 4.79
C LYS A 85 3.41 3.08 3.98
N ARG A 86 2.60 3.67 3.08
CA ARG A 86 2.96 4.82 2.24
C ARG A 86 4.30 4.63 1.49
N LYS A 87 4.60 3.39 1.06
CA LYS A 87 5.86 3.04 0.40
C LYS A 87 5.86 3.53 -1.05
N HIS A 88 6.44 4.71 -1.29
CA HIS A 88 6.45 5.36 -2.60
C HIS A 88 6.96 4.46 -3.74
N ASN A 89 8.11 3.82 -3.55
CA ASN A 89 8.70 2.96 -4.58
C ASN A 89 7.81 1.75 -4.92
N GLN A 90 7.13 1.17 -3.91
CA GLN A 90 6.21 0.06 -4.13
C GLN A 90 4.94 0.51 -4.86
N LEU A 91 4.41 1.69 -4.53
CA LEU A 91 3.27 2.28 -5.25
C LEU A 91 3.62 2.59 -6.71
N LEU A 92 4.85 3.00 -7.00
CA LEU A 92 5.32 3.24 -8.36
C LEU A 92 5.34 1.92 -9.16
N VAL A 93 5.91 0.87 -8.59
CA VAL A 93 5.93 -0.47 -9.21
C VAL A 93 4.50 -0.98 -9.44
N LEU A 94 3.61 -0.85 -8.46
CA LEU A 94 2.21 -1.26 -8.62
C LEU A 94 1.47 -0.44 -9.69
N THR A 95 1.82 0.84 -9.84
CA THR A 95 1.27 1.68 -10.92
C THR A 95 1.71 1.14 -12.28
N ILE A 96 2.99 0.80 -12.44
CA ILE A 96 3.52 0.20 -13.67
C ILE A 96 2.82 -1.12 -13.94
N ILE A 97 2.67 -1.99 -12.93
CA ILE A 97 1.98 -3.28 -13.05
C ILE A 97 0.53 -3.10 -13.54
N ASN A 98 -0.19 -2.10 -13.02
CA ASN A 98 -1.55 -1.80 -13.46
C ASN A 98 -1.61 -1.35 -14.92
N VAL A 99 -0.65 -0.54 -15.39
CA VAL A 99 -0.56 -0.14 -16.81
C VAL A 99 -0.14 -1.33 -17.68
N PHE A 100 0.83 -2.11 -17.22
CA PHE A 100 1.42 -3.22 -17.95
C PHE A 100 1.82 -4.32 -16.94
N PRO A 101 1.23 -5.53 -16.97
CA PRO A 101 0.50 -6.17 -18.08
C PRO A 101 -1.02 -6.02 -18.06
N PHE A 102 -1.61 -5.46 -17.01
CA PHE A 102 -3.07 -5.54 -16.81
C PHE A 102 -3.88 -4.53 -17.62
N MET A 103 -3.25 -3.55 -18.29
CA MET A 103 -3.91 -2.49 -19.08
C MET A 103 -5.04 -1.76 -18.32
N ASN A 104 -4.94 -1.74 -16.99
CA ASN A 104 -5.91 -1.13 -16.09
C ASN A 104 -5.57 0.35 -15.88
N ILE A 105 -5.90 1.16 -16.90
CA ILE A 105 -5.62 2.60 -16.93
C ILE A 105 -6.30 3.33 -15.76
N ILE A 106 -7.54 2.96 -15.41
CA ILE A 106 -8.27 3.58 -14.30
C ILE A 106 -7.56 3.30 -12.97
N GLY A 107 -7.18 2.04 -12.73
CA GLY A 107 -6.40 1.65 -11.55
C GLY A 107 -5.07 2.40 -11.45
N ALA A 108 -4.37 2.54 -12.58
CA ALA A 108 -3.12 3.30 -12.64
C ALA A 108 -3.30 4.79 -12.32
N LEU A 109 -4.37 5.44 -12.80
CA LEU A 109 -4.66 6.84 -12.48
C LEU A 109 -4.96 7.06 -11.00
N ILE A 110 -5.68 6.12 -10.38
CA ILE A 110 -5.95 6.14 -8.94
C ILE A 110 -4.64 5.96 -8.16
N MET A 111 -3.80 5.00 -8.54
CA MET A 111 -2.49 4.81 -7.90
C MET A 111 -1.56 6.01 -8.08
N LEU A 112 -1.53 6.65 -9.25
CA LEU A 112 -0.79 7.89 -9.48
C LEU A 112 -1.26 9.02 -8.56
N SER A 113 -2.57 9.13 -8.35
CA SER A 113 -3.15 10.11 -7.43
C SER A 113 -2.70 9.86 -5.99
N ILE A 114 -2.73 8.60 -5.54
CA ILE A 114 -2.23 8.20 -4.22
C ILE A 114 -0.73 8.49 -4.08
N LEU A 115 0.06 8.18 -5.12
CA LEU A 115 1.51 8.36 -5.17
C LEU A 115 1.92 9.84 -5.08
N ARG A 116 1.18 10.74 -5.75
CA ARG A 116 1.40 12.19 -5.65
C ARG A 116 1.16 12.70 -4.23
N VAL A 117 0.11 12.24 -3.57
CA VAL A 117 -0.17 12.61 -2.17
C VAL A 117 0.90 12.07 -1.24
N THR A 118 1.35 10.82 -1.43
CA THR A 118 2.45 10.22 -0.64
C THR A 118 3.75 11.01 -0.80
N LYS A 119 4.07 11.47 -2.03
CA LYS A 119 5.26 12.29 -2.27
C LYS A 119 5.19 13.62 -1.53
N LYS A 120 4.03 14.28 -1.54
CA LYS A 120 3.82 15.55 -0.80
C LYS A 120 3.99 15.36 0.71
N GLU A 121 3.39 14.31 1.27
CA GLU A 121 3.54 13.98 2.70
C GLU A 121 5.04 13.81 3.04
N HIS A 122 5.76 13.03 2.25
CA HIS A 122 7.19 12.78 2.48
C HIS A 122 8.06 14.04 2.35
N GLN A 123 7.71 14.98 1.46
CA GLN A 123 8.39 16.27 1.32
C GLN A 123 8.12 17.21 2.49
N GLN A 124 6.90 17.21 3.07
CA GLN A 124 6.59 18.01 4.25
C GLN A 124 7.40 17.55 5.47
N TYR A 125 7.59 16.24 5.66
CA TYR A 125 8.40 15.72 6.77
C TYR A 125 9.88 16.07 6.65
N LYS A 126 10.47 15.92 5.45
CA LYS A 126 11.88 16.30 5.21
C LYS A 126 12.17 17.79 5.46
N PHE A 127 11.16 18.64 5.33
CA PHE A 127 11.29 20.07 5.62
C PHE A 127 11.28 20.39 7.12
N VAL A 128 10.66 19.54 7.95
CA VAL A 128 10.60 19.72 9.41
C VAL A 128 11.89 19.24 10.09
N GLU A 129 12.56 18.22 9.55
CA GLU A 129 13.85 17.74 10.06
C GLU A 129 15.04 18.62 9.62
N GLY A 130 14.84 19.52 8.65
CA GLY A 130 15.87 20.42 8.12
C GLY A 130 15.86 21.83 8.74
N MET A 131 15.03 22.08 9.75
CA MET A 131 14.98 23.31 10.56
C MET A 131 15.32 22.99 12.01
#